data_AF-A0A1S6HXI6-F1
#
_entry.id   AF-A0A1S6HXI6-F1
#
_cell.length_a   1.000
_cell.length_b   1.000
_cell.length_c   1.000
_cell.angle_alpha   90.00
_cell.angle_beta   90.00
_cell.angle_gamma   90.00
#
_symmetry.space_group_name_H-M   'P 1'
#
loop_
_entity.id
_entity.type
_entity.pdbx_description
1 polymer ?
#
loop_
_entity_poly.entity_id
_entity_poly.type
_entity_poly.pdbx_seq_one_letter_code
_entity_poly.pdbx_strand_id
1 'polypeptide(L)' 'MSLKKYYDSLSRPERSAFILRLESVLNKSEASVRSYINGHRTIQAQDVRKIVEVTHGGVLEYQLRPDVYPIPGEAICS' A
#
# COMPACT_ATOMS: atom_id res chain seq x y z
N MET A 1 -4.29 9.69 -1.63
CA MET A 1 -2.81 9.66 -1.53
C MET A 1 -2.33 8.32 -2.06
N SER A 2 -1.17 8.20 -2.73
CA SER A 2 -0.65 6.90 -3.17
C SER A 2 0.32 6.31 -2.15
N LEU A 3 0.58 4.99 -2.21
CA LEU A 3 1.54 4.34 -1.32
C LEU A 3 2.94 4.95 -1.41
N LYS A 4 3.39 5.31 -2.62
CA LYS A 4 4.65 6.02 -2.83
C LYS A 4 4.67 7.37 -2.13
N LYS A 5 3.60 8.18 -2.27
CA LYS A 5 3.51 9.49 -1.62
C LYS A 5 3.50 9.38 -0.10
N TYR A 6 2.81 8.38 0.45
CA TYR A 6 2.84 8.07 1.88
C TYR A 6 4.27 7.76 2.33
N TYR A 7 4.96 6.83 1.64
CA TYR A 7 6.34 6.47 1.95
C TYR A 7 7.31 7.66 1.84
N ASP A 8 7.15 8.49 0.81
CA ASP A 8 7.98 9.68 0.60
C ASP A 8 7.77 10.75 1.69
N SER A 9 6.63 10.75 2.38
CA SER A 9 6.36 11.67 3.50
C SER A 9 7.06 11.29 4.80
N LEU A 10 7.49 10.02 4.93
CA LEU A 10 8.19 9.50 6.10
C LEU A 10 9.64 10.00 6.15
N SER A 11 10.16 10.20 7.36
CA SER A 11 11.58 10.44 7.59
C SER A 11 12.43 9.20 7.25
N ARG A 12 13.75 9.36 7.11
CA ARG A 12 14.65 8.24 6.78
C ARG A 12 14.54 7.06 7.77
N PRO A 13 14.54 7.25 9.11
CA PRO A 13 14.34 6.15 10.05
C PRO A 13 12.99 5.46 9.91
N GLU A 14 11.92 6.24 9.72
CA GLU A 14 10.56 5.72 9.55
C GLU A 14 10.42 4.90 8.27
N ARG A 15 11.08 5.31 7.18
CA ARG A 15 11.11 4.54 5.92
C ARG A 15 11.70 3.15 6.11
N SER A 16 12.83 3.04 6.82
CA SER A 16 13.46 1.75 7.12
C SER A 16 12.55 0.87 7.98
N ALA A 17 11.96 1.44 9.04
CA ALA A 17 11.01 0.72 9.89
C ALA A 17 9.76 0.26 9.13
N PHE A 18 9.26 1.11 8.23
CA PHE A 18 8.09 0.82 7.39
C PHE A 18 8.34 -0.34 6.43
N ILE A 19 9.51 -0.38 5.78
CA ILE A 19 9.89 -1.51 4.90
C ILE A 19 9.95 -2.81 5.71
N LEU A 20 10.66 -2.83 6.84
CA LEU A 20 10.77 -4.02 7.69
C LEU A 20 9.40 -4.52 8.18
N ARG A 21 8.50 -3.59 8.55
CA ARG A 21 7.14 -3.92 8.96
C ARG A 21 6.35 -4.57 7.83
N LEU A 22 6.44 -4.02 6.61
CA LEU A 22 5.78 -4.59 5.45
C LEU A 22 6.36 -5.95 5.05
N GLU A 23 7.68 -6.14 5.10
CA GLU A 23 8.30 -7.45 4.85
C GLU A 23 7.74 -8.51 5.79
N SER A 24 7.68 -8.20 7.09
CA SER A 24 7.17 -9.09 8.12
C SER A 24 5.67 -9.41 7.93
N VAL A 25 4.82 -8.40 7.75
CA VAL A 25 3.36 -8.59 7.68
C VAL A 25 2.92 -9.22 6.35
N LEU A 26 3.58 -8.87 5.25
CA LEU A 26 3.29 -9.42 3.93
C LEU A 26 3.99 -10.76 3.68
N ASN A 27 4.96 -11.14 4.52
CA ASN A 27 5.87 -12.27 4.29
C ASN A 27 6.51 -12.20 2.90
N LYS A 28 7.11 -11.06 2.57
CA LYS A 28 7.75 -10.79 1.27
C LYS A 28 9.14 -10.20 1.46
N SER A 29 9.99 -10.38 0.45
CA SER A 29 11.31 -9.76 0.42
C SER A 29 11.24 -8.24 0.28
N GLU A 30 12.26 -7.55 0.81
CA GLU A 30 12.46 -6.11 0.69
C GLU A 30 12.29 -5.63 -0.76
N ALA A 31 12.89 -6.34 -1.72
CA ALA A 31 12.78 -6.00 -3.13
C ALA A 31 11.33 -6.02 -3.64
N SER A 32 10.52 -6.97 -3.18
CA SER A 32 9.10 -7.04 -3.52
C SER A 32 8.30 -5.91 -2.88
N VAL A 33 8.58 -5.60 -1.61
CA VAL A 33 7.97 -4.46 -0.88
C VAL A 33 8.31 -3.13 -1.57
N ARG A 34 9.57 -2.91 -1.91
CA ARG A 34 10.00 -1.72 -2.67
C ARG A 34 9.34 -1.63 -4.04
N SER A 35 9.13 -2.76 -4.71
CA SER A 35 8.42 -2.79 -6.00
C SER A 35 6.94 -2.40 -5.85
N TYR A 36 6.28 -2.80 -4.76
CA TYR A 36 4.93 -2.34 -4.42
C TYR A 36 4.89 -0.84 -4.14
N ILE A 37 5.80 -0.34 -3.29
CA ILE A 37 5.86 1.09 -2.92
C ILE A 37 6.04 1.96 -4.16
N ASN A 38 6.94 1.57 -5.08
CA ASN A 38 7.21 2.33 -6.30
C ASN A 38 6.20 2.10 -7.43
N GLY A 39 5.21 1.21 -7.25
CA GLY A 39 4.23 0.89 -8.28
C GLY A 39 4.79 0.10 -9.47
N HIS A 40 5.99 -0.49 -9.34
CA HIS A 40 6.56 -1.36 -10.38
C HIS A 40 5.89 -2.73 -10.44
N ARG A 41 5.15 -3.10 -9.39
CA ARG A 41 4.40 -4.36 -9.30
C ARG A 41 3.02 -4.10 -8.73
N THR A 42 2.01 -4.74 -9.33
CA THR A 42 0.65 -4.76 -8.81
C THR A 42 0.59 -5.43 -7.45
N ILE A 43 -0.05 -4.76 -6.49
CA ILE A 43 -0.28 -5.27 -5.13
C ILE A 43 -1.35 -6.36 -5.19
N GLN A 44 -1.11 -7.54 -4.62
CA GLN A 44 -2.11 -8.61 -4.63
C GLN A 44 -3.27 -8.29 -3.68
N ALA A 45 -4.49 -8.74 -4.01
CA ALA A 45 -5.68 -8.41 -3.21
C ALA A 45 -5.54 -8.80 -1.72
N GLN A 46 -4.88 -9.92 -1.43
CA GLN A 46 -4.59 -10.40 -0.07
C GLN A 46 -3.63 -9.48 0.73
N ASP A 47 -2.82 -8.68 0.04
CA ASP A 47 -1.84 -7.79 0.65
C ASP A 47 -2.41 -6.38 0.89
N VAL A 48 -3.51 -6.03 0.20
CA VAL A 48 -4.12 -4.70 0.26
C VAL A 48 -4.53 -4.34 1.69
N ARG A 49 -5.35 -5.17 2.34
CA ARG A 49 -5.83 -4.91 3.72
C ARG A 49 -4.69 -4.75 4.72
N LYS A 50 -3.67 -5.60 4.60
CA LYS A 50 -2.46 -5.53 5.43
C LYS A 50 -1.72 -4.20 5.27
N ILE A 51 -1.61 -3.69 4.05
CA ILE A 51 -0.97 -2.38 3.79
C ILE A 51 -1.82 -1.25 4.37
N VAL A 52 -3.14 -1.30 4.24
CA VAL A 52 -4.05 -0.32 4.85
C VAL A 52 -3.89 -0.30 6.38
N GLU A 53 -3.82 -1.47 7.02
CA GLU A 53 -3.59 -1.60 8.46
C GLU A 53 -2.23 -1.04 8.88
N VAL A 54 -1.14 -1.37 8.17
CA VAL A 54 0.22 -0.88 8.47
C VAL A 54 0.32 0.63 8.29
N THR A 55 -0.44 1.21 7.36
CA THR A 55 -0.50 2.66 7.16
C THR A 55 -1.53 3.34 8.06
N HIS A 56 -2.23 2.60 8.94
CA HIS A 56 -3.31 3.10 9.78
C HIS A 56 -4.38 3.88 9.00
N GLY A 57 -4.70 3.43 7.78
CA GLY A 57 -5.64 4.12 6.89
C GLY A 57 -5.07 5.34 6.15
N GLY A 58 -3.78 5.64 6.30
CA GLY A 58 -3.10 6.69 5.53
C GLY A 58 -3.07 6.41 4.03
N VAL A 59 -3.19 5.14 3.65
CA VAL A 59 -3.45 4.69 2.28
C VAL A 59 -4.65 3.76 2.29
N LEU A 60 -5.60 3.98 1.38
CA LEU A 60 -6.88 3.26 1.31
C LEU A 60 -6.89 2.19 0.21
N GLU A 61 -7.79 1.22 0.29
CA GLU A 61 -7.85 0.06 -0.61
C GLU A 61 -7.93 0.46 -2.09
N TYR A 62 -8.85 1.38 -2.43
CA TYR A 62 -9.03 1.90 -3.79
C TYR A 62 -7.79 2.67 -4.32
N GLN A 63 -6.92 3.16 -3.44
CA GLN A 63 -5.68 3.83 -3.82
C GLN A 63 -4.56 2.83 -4.15
N LEU A 64 -4.68 1.59 -3.67
CA LEU A 64 -3.75 0.49 -3.92
C LEU A 64 -4.17 -0.35 -5.12
N ARG A 65 -5.49 -0.62 -5.25
CA ARG A 65 -6.11 -1.45 -6.29
C ARG A 65 -7.47 -0.88 -6.70
N PRO A 66 -7.52 0.24 -7.45
CA PRO A 66 -8.78 0.82 -7.93
C PRO A 66 -9.55 -0.10 -8.88
N ASP A 67 -8.84 -1.04 -9.51
CA ASP A 67 -9.42 -2.07 -10.38
C ASP A 67 -10.24 -3.13 -9.62
N VAL A 68 -10.05 -3.25 -8.30
CA VAL A 68 -10.75 -4.21 -7.43
C VAL A 68 -11.67 -3.51 -6.44
N TYR A 69 -11.20 -2.40 -5.86
CA TYR A 69 -11.92 -1.67 -4.83
C TYR A 69 -12.37 -0.32 -5.41
N PRO A 70 -13.69 -0.14 -5.64
CA PRO A 70 -14.21 1.11 -6.18
C PRO A 70 -14.02 2.26 -5.19
N ILE A 71 -13.98 3.48 -5.71
CA ILE A 71 -13.86 4.68 -4.88
C ILE A 71 -15.15 4.82 -4.06
N PRO A 72 -15.08 4.95 -2.72
CA PRO A 72 -16.26 5.15 -1.90
C PRO A 72 -17.03 6.40 -2.35
N GLY A 73 -18.29 6.25 -2.75
CA GLY A 73 -19.14 7.34 -3.22
C GLY A 73 -19.21 7.51 -4.74
N GLU A 74 -18.38 6.80 -5.53
CA GLU A 74 -18.71 6.56 -6.93
C GLU A 74 -19.84 5.52 -6.97
N ALA A 75 -21.08 5.99 -7.09
CA ALA A 75 -22.20 5.13 -7.40
C ALA A 75 -21.85 4.32 -8.65
N ILE A 76 -21.97 2.99 -8.55
CA ILE A 76 -21.95 2.14 -9.74
C ILE A 76 -23.22 2.52 -10.51
N CYS A 77 -23.11 3.46 -11.44
CA CYS A 77 -24.16 3.76 -12.39
C CYS A 77 -24.42 2.47 -13.17
N SER A 78 -25.44 1.74 -12.74
CA SER A 78 -25.97 0.54 -13.38
C SER A 78 -26.88 0.97 -14.53
#